data_AF-A0A0J7MSK3-F1
#
_entry.id   AF-A0A0J7MSK3-F1
#
_cell.length_a   1.000
_cell.length_b   1.000
_cell.length_c   1.000
_cell.angle_alpha   90.00
_cell.angle_beta   90.00
_cell.angle_gamma   90.00
#
_symmetry.space_group_name_H-M   'P 1'
#
loop_
_entity.id
_entity.type
_entity.pdbx_description
1 polymer ?
#
loop_
_entity_poly.entity_id
_entity_poly.type
_entity_poly.pdbx_seq_one_letter_code
_entity_poly.pdbx_strand_id
1 'polypeptide(L)'
;MAQTLIEFIRLATSLIPEFDGKPENLQSFLDALGLLDSLKSTHETTAISLIKTKLKGHVRNLISNEQTIAAIITQLSSAVKGESVEVISAKLLNLQQRNKTANQYTQEVEKLTKALEGAYISEGLSQSLANKYSTTTAVKAMTQNCSIDK
;
A
#
# COMPACT_ATOMS: atom_id res chain seq x y z
N MET A 1 15.20 26.40 -21.61
CA MET A 1 16.11 25.34 -22.09
C MET A 1 15.38 24.03 -21.93
N ALA A 2 15.17 23.28 -23.02
CA ALA A 2 14.53 21.97 -22.93
C ALA A 2 15.45 21.03 -22.13
N GLN A 3 14.90 20.39 -21.10
CA GLN A 3 15.62 19.42 -20.28
C GLN A 3 16.16 18.32 -21.20
N THR A 4 17.44 17.98 -21.09
CA THR A 4 17.98 16.93 -21.95
C THR A 4 17.40 15.57 -21.52
N LEU A 5 17.16 14.69 -22.49
CA LEU A 5 16.59 13.35 -22.22
C LEU A 5 17.42 12.57 -21.17
N ILE A 6 18.73 12.81 -21.11
CA ILE A 6 19.64 12.20 -20.12
C ILE A 6 19.42 12.75 -18.72
N GLU A 7 19.23 14.07 -18.57
CA GLU A 7 18.91 14.68 -17.28
C GLU A 7 17.56 14.22 -16.77
N PHE A 8 16.56 14.12 -17.66
CA PHE A 8 15.25 13.58 -17.34
C PHE A 8 15.33 12.13 -16.84
N ILE A 9 16.07 11.25 -17.53
CA ILE A 9 16.24 9.85 -17.10
C ILE A 9 16.92 9.76 -15.73
N ARG A 10 17.96 10.56 -15.47
CA ARG A 10 18.65 10.58 -14.16
C ARG A 10 17.70 10.98 -13.04
N LEU A 11 16.93 12.05 -13.26
CA LEU A 11 15.98 12.59 -12.28
C LEU A 11 14.83 11.60 -12.02
N ALA A 12 14.27 11.02 -13.07
CA ALA A 12 13.22 10.01 -12.97
C ALA A 12 13.72 8.72 -12.29
N THR A 13 14.98 8.33 -12.53
CA THR A 13 15.57 7.13 -11.90
C THR A 13 15.80 7.31 -10.40
N SER A 14 16.13 8.53 -9.95
CA SER A 14 16.25 8.85 -8.52
C SER A 14 14.89 9.05 -7.85
N LEU A 15 13.90 9.56 -8.60
CA LEU A 15 12.58 9.87 -8.07
C LEU A 15 11.74 8.61 -7.85
N ILE A 16 11.81 7.64 -8.77
CA ILE A 16 10.97 6.44 -8.72
C ILE A 16 11.64 5.36 -7.86
N PRO A 17 11.06 5.02 -6.68
CA PRO A 17 11.53 3.90 -5.89
C PRO A 17 11.18 2.59 -6.61
N GLU A 18 11.90 1.52 -6.27
CA GLU A 18 11.51 0.19 -6.74
C GLU A 18 10.20 -0.24 -6.07
N PHE A 19 9.29 -0.85 -6.84
CA PHE A 19 8.00 -1.27 -6.33
C PHE A 19 7.83 -2.78 -6.42
N ASP A 20 7.52 -3.38 -5.27
CA ASP A 20 7.40 -4.84 -5.08
C ASP A 20 5.96 -5.35 -5.10
N GLY A 21 4.98 -4.44 -5.21
CA GLY A 21 3.55 -4.79 -5.17
C GLY A 21 2.94 -4.82 -3.79
N LYS A 22 3.64 -4.36 -2.76
CA LYS A 22 3.04 -4.21 -1.44
C LYS A 22 2.14 -2.99 -1.36
N PRO A 23 0.93 -3.11 -0.78
CA PRO A 23 0.01 -1.98 -0.60
C PRO A 23 0.63 -0.82 0.20
N GLU A 24 1.49 -1.14 1.18
CA GLU A 24 2.15 -0.16 2.05
C GLU A 24 3.03 0.83 1.28
N ASN A 25 3.66 0.36 0.19
CA ASN A 25 4.55 1.17 -0.65
C ASN A 25 3.83 1.78 -1.86
N LEU A 26 2.55 1.45 -2.07
CA LEU A 26 1.79 1.84 -3.25
C LEU A 26 1.65 3.36 -3.30
N GLN A 27 1.23 4.00 -2.21
CA GLN A 27 0.95 5.44 -2.20
C GLN A 27 2.21 6.25 -2.56
N SER A 28 3.35 5.96 -1.92
CA SER A 28 4.61 6.64 -2.23
C SER A 28 5.05 6.44 -3.68
N PHE A 29 4.79 5.25 -4.25
CA PHE A 29 5.06 4.99 -5.66
C PHE A 29 4.11 5.77 -6.58
N LEU A 30 2.81 5.82 -6.27
CA LEU A 30 1.82 6.60 -7.01
C LEU A 30 2.14 8.10 -6.99
N ASP A 31 2.56 8.64 -5.86
CA ASP A 31 2.96 10.04 -5.73
C ASP A 31 4.19 10.34 -6.62
N ALA A 32 5.17 9.44 -6.63
CA ALA A 32 6.35 9.55 -7.52
C ALA A 32 5.96 9.47 -9.01
N LEU A 33 4.98 8.63 -9.36
CA LEU A 33 4.42 8.57 -10.73
C LEU A 33 3.66 9.84 -11.10
N GLY A 34 2.90 10.43 -10.18
CA GLY A 34 2.20 11.70 -10.40
C GLY A 34 3.18 12.87 -10.64
N LEU A 35 4.27 12.92 -9.86
CA LEU A 35 5.34 13.88 -10.09
C LEU A 35 6.01 13.66 -11.45
N LEU A 36 6.30 12.40 -11.81
CA LEU A 36 6.86 12.08 -13.11
C LEU A 36 5.91 12.47 -14.26
N ASP A 37 4.60 12.28 -14.09
CA ASP A 37 3.60 12.67 -15.08
C ASP A 37 3.59 14.19 -15.34
N SER A 38 3.81 14.98 -14.29
CA SER A 38 3.96 16.44 -14.40
C SER A 38 5.25 16.87 -15.11
N LEU A 39 6.31 16.06 -15.04
CA LEU A 39 7.65 16.36 -15.57
C LEU A 39 7.90 15.76 -16.96
N LYS A 40 7.10 14.78 -17.39
CA LYS A 40 7.37 13.95 -18.58
C LYS A 40 7.50 14.74 -19.88
N SER A 41 6.81 15.87 -20.02
CA SER A 41 6.74 16.70 -21.24
C SER A 41 6.74 15.82 -22.52
N THR A 42 7.75 15.90 -23.37
CA THR A 42 7.87 15.15 -24.64
C THR A 42 8.42 13.71 -24.49
N HIS A 43 8.71 13.24 -23.28
CA HIS A 43 9.43 11.99 -23.01
C HIS A 43 8.57 10.88 -22.40
N GLU A 44 7.26 10.90 -22.62
CA GLU A 44 6.31 9.95 -22.04
C GLU A 44 6.66 8.48 -22.32
N THR A 45 7.04 8.12 -23.54
CA THR A 45 7.41 6.74 -23.89
C THR A 45 8.63 6.24 -23.10
N THR A 46 9.62 7.12 -22.89
CA THR A 46 10.82 6.83 -22.11
C THR A 46 10.49 6.72 -20.62
N ALA A 47 9.60 7.59 -20.13
CA ALA A 47 9.11 7.56 -18.76
C ALA A 47 8.38 6.25 -18.44
N ILE A 48 7.50 5.79 -19.34
CA ILE A 48 6.79 4.51 -19.23
C ILE A 48 7.76 3.33 -19.19
N SER A 49 8.75 3.34 -20.09
CA SER A 49 9.77 2.28 -20.12
C SER A 49 10.57 2.24 -18.82
N LEU A 50 10.93 3.41 -18.27
CA LEU A 50 11.62 3.51 -16.99
C LEU A 50 10.77 2.99 -15.84
N ILE A 51 9.49 3.36 -15.76
CA ILE A 51 8.55 2.87 -14.76
C ILE A 51 8.52 1.34 -14.80
N LYS A 52 8.40 0.73 -15.99
CA LYS A 52 8.39 -0.74 -16.15
C LYS A 52 9.68 -1.40 -15.64
N THR A 53 10.84 -0.73 -15.68
CA THR A 53 12.09 -1.27 -15.10
C THR A 53 12.13 -1.24 -13.58
N LYS A 54 11.34 -0.37 -12.94
CA LYS A 54 11.27 -0.22 -11.48
C LYS A 54 10.25 -1.15 -10.83
N LEU A 55 9.38 -1.78 -11.62
CA LEU A 55 8.41 -2.77 -11.17
C LEU A 55 9.06 -4.15 -11.03
N LYS A 56 8.85 -4.80 -9.88
CA LYS A 56 9.33 -6.16 -9.59
C LYS A 56 8.16 -7.13 -9.40
N GLY A 57 8.44 -8.41 -9.56
CA GLY A 57 7.51 -9.50 -9.24
C GLY A 57 6.21 -9.47 -10.06
N HIS A 58 5.09 -9.83 -9.40
CA HIS A 58 3.77 -9.98 -10.04
C HIS A 58 3.26 -8.67 -10.67
N VAL A 59 3.63 -7.52 -10.11
CA VAL A 59 3.22 -6.20 -10.62
C VAL A 59 3.77 -5.90 -12.00
N ARG A 60 4.97 -6.38 -12.31
CA ARG A 60 5.56 -6.20 -13.65
C ARG A 60 4.73 -6.90 -14.72
N ASN A 61 4.15 -8.05 -14.41
CA ASN A 61 3.28 -8.79 -15.34
C ASN A 61 1.90 -8.13 -15.47
N LEU A 62 1.44 -7.46 -14.41
CA LEU A 62 0.19 -6.70 -14.43
C LEU A 62 0.25 -5.48 -15.36
N ILE A 63 1.42 -4.89 -15.59
CA ILE A 63 1.59 -3.66 -16.37
C ILE A 63 2.34 -3.97 -17.67
N SER A 64 1.61 -4.60 -18.60
CA SER A 64 2.16 -5.04 -19.88
C SER A 64 1.87 -4.05 -21.02
N ASN A 65 0.63 -3.55 -21.14
CA ASN A 65 0.13 -2.93 -22.38
C ASN A 65 -0.16 -1.43 -22.28
N GLU A 66 0.06 -0.83 -21.12
CA GLU A 66 -0.36 0.53 -20.78
C GLU A 66 0.50 1.55 -21.55
N GLN A 67 -0.19 2.51 -22.19
CA GLN A 67 0.40 3.51 -23.08
C GLN A 67 0.56 4.89 -22.43
N THR A 68 0.02 5.08 -21.22
CA THR A 68 0.07 6.35 -20.48
C THR A 68 0.41 6.10 -19.01
N ILE A 69 1.09 7.05 -18.37
CA ILE A 69 1.40 6.98 -16.93
C ILE A 69 0.09 6.96 -16.11
N ALA A 70 -0.94 7.69 -16.55
CA ALA A 70 -2.26 7.67 -15.93
C ALA A 70 -2.90 6.27 -15.94
N ALA A 71 -2.80 5.52 -17.05
CA ALA A 71 -3.31 4.15 -17.11
C ALA A 71 -2.55 3.21 -16.16
N ILE A 72 -1.23 3.38 -16.06
CA ILE A 72 -0.38 2.65 -15.09
C ILE A 72 -0.84 2.93 -13.65
N ILE A 73 -1.10 4.20 -13.31
CA ILE A 73 -1.62 4.60 -11.99
C ILE A 73 -2.96 3.92 -11.72
N THR A 74 -3.92 3.99 -12.64
CA THR A 74 -5.24 3.37 -12.46
C THR A 74 -5.15 1.85 -12.29
N GLN A 75 -4.28 1.20 -13.07
CA GLN A 75 -4.10 -0.24 -13.01
C GLN A 75 -3.42 -0.69 -11.72
N LEU A 76 -2.43 0.07 -11.24
CA LEU A 76 -1.79 -0.17 -9.95
C LEU A 76 -2.76 0.00 -8.78
N SER A 77 -3.51 1.09 -8.76
CA SER A 77 -4.49 1.36 -7.71
C SER A 77 -5.64 0.34 -7.69
N SER A 78 -5.97 -0.27 -8.82
CA SER A 78 -7.02 -1.29 -8.91
C SER A 78 -6.51 -2.70 -8.62
N ALA A 79 -5.28 -3.04 -9.03
CA ALA A 79 -4.71 -4.37 -8.87
C ALA A 79 -4.06 -4.56 -7.48
N VAL A 80 -3.43 -3.52 -6.93
CA VAL A 80 -2.79 -3.58 -5.61
C VAL A 80 -3.80 -3.10 -4.57
N LYS A 81 -4.73 -3.99 -4.21
CA LYS A 81 -5.63 -3.78 -3.08
C LYS A 81 -5.07 -4.48 -1.86
N GLY A 82 -5.08 -3.78 -0.71
CA GLY A 82 -4.83 -4.40 0.57
C GLY A 82 -5.87 -5.48 0.90
N GLU A 83 -5.66 -6.17 2.02
CA GLU A 83 -6.66 -7.10 2.54
C GLU A 83 -7.97 -6.35 2.86
N SER A 84 -9.12 -6.99 2.62
CA SER A 84 -10.42 -6.38 2.92
C SER A 84 -10.62 -6.21 4.43
N VAL A 85 -11.45 -5.22 4.81
CA VAL A 85 -11.84 -4.97 6.21
C VAL A 85 -12.31 -6.25 6.89
N GLU A 86 -13.09 -7.07 6.18
CA GLU A 86 -13.63 -8.34 6.67
C GLU A 86 -12.53 -9.37 6.99
N VAL A 87 -11.54 -9.51 6.09
CA VAL A 87 -10.43 -10.46 6.27
C VAL A 87 -9.53 -10.02 7.43
N ILE A 88 -9.21 -8.73 7.53
CA ILE A 88 -8.39 -8.20 8.62
C ILE A 88 -9.14 -8.31 9.95
N SER A 89 -10.44 -8.00 9.96
CA SER A 89 -11.30 -8.17 11.15
C SER A 89 -11.37 -9.62 11.59
N ALA A 90 -11.52 -10.56 10.66
CA ALA A 90 -11.52 -11.98 10.97
C ALA A 90 -10.16 -12.46 11.50
N LYS A 91 -9.04 -12.00 10.95
CA LYS A 91 -7.70 -12.30 11.46
C LYS A 91 -7.49 -11.77 12.87
N LEU A 92 -7.93 -10.53 13.12
CA LEU A 92 -7.82 -9.88 14.42
C LEU A 92 -8.70 -10.56 15.47
N LEU A 93 -9.93 -10.95 15.13
CA LEU A 93 -10.83 -11.70 16.01
C LEU A 93 -10.42 -13.16 16.22
N ASN A 94 -9.63 -13.76 15.34
CA ASN A 94 -9.08 -15.11 15.53
C ASN A 94 -7.68 -15.10 16.16
N LEU A 95 -7.08 -13.93 16.37
CA LEU A 95 -5.76 -13.82 16.97
C LEU A 95 -5.83 -14.20 18.45
N GLN A 96 -5.24 -15.34 18.82
CA GLN A 96 -5.16 -15.80 20.20
C GLN A 96 -3.76 -15.57 20.76
N GLN A 97 -3.69 -15.23 22.05
CA GLN A 97 -2.41 -15.09 22.75
C GLN A 97 -1.63 -16.41 22.82
N ARG A 98 -2.28 -17.57 22.68
CA ARG A 98 -1.72 -18.93 22.77
C ARG A 98 -0.19 -19.02 22.54
N ASN A 99 0.55 -19.29 23.62
CA ASN A 99 2.01 -19.43 23.67
C ASN A 99 2.86 -18.21 23.24
N LYS A 100 2.25 -17.04 23.05
CA LYS A 100 2.94 -15.76 22.78
C LYS A 100 3.10 -14.96 24.06
N THR A 101 4.22 -14.25 24.18
CA THR A 101 4.38 -13.26 25.25
C THR A 101 3.37 -12.13 25.06
N ALA A 102 2.99 -11.47 26.16
CA ALA A 102 2.07 -10.34 26.10
C ALA A 102 2.52 -9.26 25.09
N ASN A 103 3.83 -9.00 25.00
CA ASN A 103 4.40 -8.04 24.05
C ASN A 103 4.29 -8.50 22.58
N GLN A 104 4.47 -9.77 22.29
CA GLN A 104 4.31 -10.29 20.92
C GLN A 104 2.85 -10.23 20.47
N TYR A 105 1.94 -10.57 21.37
CA TYR A 105 0.52 -10.50 21.11
C TYR A 105 0.05 -9.05 20.87
N THR A 106 0.46 -8.10 21.72
CA THR A 106 0.09 -6.69 21.53
C THR A 106 0.65 -6.10 20.25
N GLN A 107 1.89 -6.44 19.86
CA GLN A 107 2.48 -6.00 18.59
C GLN A 107 1.70 -6.52 17.37
N GLU A 108 1.26 -7.78 17.41
CA GLU A 108 0.45 -8.35 16.32
C GLU A 108 -0.94 -7.73 16.25
N VAL A 109 -1.59 -7.51 17.40
CA VAL A 109 -2.88 -6.80 17.47
C VAL A 109 -2.73 -5.38 16.93
N GLU A 110 -1.70 -4.65 17.33
CA GLU A 110 -1.44 -3.28 16.87
C GLU A 110 -1.22 -3.23 15.35
N LYS A 111 -0.44 -4.18 14.82
CA LYS A 111 -0.20 -4.30 13.37
C LYS A 111 -1.50 -4.53 12.60
N LEU A 112 -2.33 -5.47 13.06
CA LEU A 112 -3.62 -5.76 12.43
C LEU A 112 -4.61 -4.60 12.59
N THR A 113 -4.56 -3.87 13.71
CA THR A 113 -5.41 -2.70 13.96
C THR A 113 -5.07 -1.56 13.00
N LYS A 114 -3.79 -1.29 12.77
CA LYS A 114 -3.34 -0.29 11.77
C LYS A 114 -3.71 -0.71 10.35
N ALA A 115 -3.58 -2.00 10.02
CA ALA A 115 -4.04 -2.51 8.73
C ALA A 115 -5.55 -2.34 8.55
N LEU A 116 -6.34 -2.58 9.61
CA LEU A 116 -7.79 -2.41 9.60
C LEU A 116 -8.20 -0.95 9.45
N GLU A 117 -7.51 -0.03 10.11
CA GLU A 117 -7.69 1.42 9.95
C GLU A 117 -7.43 1.85 8.49
N GLY A 118 -6.33 1.38 7.89
CA GLY A 118 -6.03 1.66 6.49
C GLY A 118 -7.09 1.11 5.52
N ALA A 119 -7.65 -0.07 5.81
CA ALA A 119 -8.73 -0.65 5.02
C ALA A 119 -10.04 0.17 5.14
N TYR A 120 -10.40 0.64 6.33
CA TYR A 120 -11.56 1.53 6.51
C TYR A 120 -11.40 2.86 5.76
N ILE A 121 -10.20 3.45 5.77
CA ILE A 121 -9.91 4.67 5.01
C ILE A 121 -10.06 4.40 3.51
N SER A 122 -9.60 3.23 3.04
CA SER A 122 -9.74 2.82 1.64
C SER A 122 -11.19 2.63 1.21
N GLU A 123 -12.09 2.25 2.14
CA GLU A 123 -13.53 2.17 1.91
C GLU A 123 -14.26 3.53 2.01
N GLY A 124 -13.53 4.61 2.31
CA GLY A 124 -14.06 5.97 2.33
C GLY A 124 -14.48 6.48 3.71
N LEU A 125 -14.11 5.80 4.80
CA LEU A 125 -14.31 6.33 6.15
C LEU A 125 -13.31 7.45 6.44
N SER A 126 -13.73 8.45 7.22
CA SER A 126 -12.82 9.47 7.74
C SER A 126 -11.81 8.85 8.70
N GLN A 127 -10.59 9.40 8.76
CA GLN A 127 -9.53 8.88 9.63
C GLN A 127 -9.98 8.75 11.10
N SER A 128 -10.75 9.73 11.61
CA SER A 128 -11.29 9.69 12.97
C SER A 128 -12.26 8.52 13.20
N LEU A 129 -13.16 8.26 12.23
CA LEU A 129 -14.08 7.12 12.30
C LEU A 129 -13.35 5.80 12.12
N ALA A 130 -12.43 5.71 11.15
CA ALA A 130 -11.61 4.53 10.90
C ALA A 130 -10.82 4.12 12.15
N ASN A 131 -10.20 5.08 12.83
CA ASN A 131 -9.47 4.84 14.08
C ASN A 131 -10.40 4.34 15.21
N LYS A 132 -11.58 4.94 15.34
CA LYS A 132 -12.57 4.52 16.35
C LYS A 132 -13.06 3.09 16.10
N TYR A 133 -13.39 2.74 14.85
CA TYR A 133 -13.88 1.40 14.50
C TYR A 133 -12.78 0.34 14.59
N SER A 134 -11.56 0.64 14.12
CA SER A 134 -10.43 -0.28 14.23
C SER A 134 -10.08 -0.55 15.70
N THR A 135 -10.03 0.49 16.54
CA THR A 135 -9.78 0.37 17.98
C THR A 135 -10.89 -0.41 18.70
N THR A 136 -12.16 -0.17 18.36
CA THR A 136 -13.29 -0.91 18.95
C THR A 136 -13.19 -2.40 18.65
N THR A 137 -12.80 -2.74 17.42
CA THR A 137 -12.62 -4.13 16.98
C THR A 137 -11.40 -4.77 17.66
N ALA A 138 -10.30 -4.02 17.81
CA ALA A 138 -9.11 -4.42 18.55
C ALA A 138 -9.43 -4.75 20.02
N VAL A 139 -10.15 -3.86 20.72
CA VAL A 139 -10.58 -4.07 22.11
C VAL A 139 -11.46 -5.32 22.23
N LYS A 140 -12.37 -5.53 21.27
CA LYS A 140 -13.23 -6.72 21.24
C LYS A 140 -12.41 -8.00 21.09
N ALA A 141 -11.45 -8.03 20.16
CA ALA A 141 -10.56 -9.18 19.99
C ALA A 141 -9.70 -9.44 21.22
N MET A 142 -9.12 -8.39 21.82
CA MET A 142 -8.33 -8.52 23.04
C MET A 142 -9.17 -9.05 24.20
N THR A 143 -10.42 -8.60 24.35
CA THR A 143 -11.31 -9.06 25.42
C THR A 143 -11.76 -10.51 25.22
N GLN A 144 -11.95 -10.94 23.97
CA GLN A 144 -12.37 -12.31 23.64
C GLN A 144 -11.21 -13.32 23.69
N ASN A 145 -9.99 -12.89 23.33
CA ASN A 145 -8.87 -13.80 23.07
C ASN A 145 -7.68 -13.65 24.04
N CYS A 146 -7.66 -12.63 24.90
CA CYS A 146 -6.86 -12.70 26.12
C CYS A 146 -7.47 -13.79 26.98
N SER A 147 -6.85 -14.97 26.95
CA SER A 147 -7.11 -15.99 27.94
C SER A 147 -6.66 -15.39 29.27
N ILE A 148 -7.60 -15.00 30.13
CA ILE A 148 -7.32 -14.96 31.56
C ILE A 148 -7.00 -16.42 31.90
N ASP A 149 -5.72 -16.71 32.10
CA ASP A 149 -5.26 -17.93 32.77
C ASP A 149 -6.18 -18.15 33.97
N LYS A 150 -7.04 -19.17 33.87
CA LYS A 150 -7.90 -19.66 34.95
C LYS A 150 -7.41 -21.03 35.33
#